data_AF-A0AAD2Q710-F1
#
_entry.id   AF-A0AAD2Q710-F1
#
_cell.length_a   1.000
_cell.length_b   1.000
_cell.length_c   1.000
_cell.angle_alpha   90.00
_cell.angle_beta   90.00
_cell.angle_gamma   90.00
#
_symmetry.space_group_name_H-M   'P 1'
#
loop_
_entity.id
_entity.type
_entity.pdbx_description
1 polymer ?
#
loop_
_entity_poly.entity_id
_entity_poly.type
_entity_poly.pdbx_seq_one_letter_code
_entity_poly.pdbx_strand_id
1 'polypeptide(L)'
;MPRFRWERGCTGTLPRRDTWSYLCPRTTSTSMHFMSRGRIFLKVRLSSCAWSWPHRTTDRRPYNQIIRCATDPQYSSSPLDEALTMLYRPLFWTAFWFEDWMHTLNYRGASAFLISSASAKTAFCAAYVIRKRRAREGADVRIVGLTSARNLAFTQGLGLYDAVFTYEQLAHVVPRERRWVYVDVAGNDALNTRLFAEFAAEGRREKGICELVTSVALGMTNLAPASEQAGAFDWGANTAKAPRDGTSGTRMEQFFMPEWLSVRKNQLSLEEIFERQHRAWADLMVDGKNWVKIVHVSGAERVKSAYERVAEDGFSPDIGFIWSMWDSKDAKL
;
A
#
# COMPACT_ATOMS: atom_id res chain seq x y z
N MET A 1 -10.90 13.59 -32.04
CA MET A 1 -9.45 13.59 -32.36
C MET A 1 -8.94 15.02 -32.36
N PRO A 2 -8.06 15.44 -31.45
CA PRO A 2 -7.28 16.65 -31.64
C PRO A 2 -5.87 16.29 -32.19
N ARG A 3 -5.50 16.95 -33.29
CA ARG A 3 -4.15 16.90 -33.90
C ARG A 3 -3.20 17.80 -33.10
N PHE A 4 -2.01 17.30 -32.80
CA PHE A 4 -0.91 18.11 -32.26
C PHE A 4 -0.15 18.81 -33.40
N ARG A 5 0.07 20.13 -33.27
CA ARG A 5 0.90 20.95 -34.16
C ARG A 5 2.15 21.40 -33.40
N TRP A 6 3.32 21.21 -34.00
CA TRP A 6 4.61 21.69 -33.48
C TRP A 6 5.00 22.95 -34.26
N GLU A 7 5.24 24.07 -33.58
CA GLU A 7 5.84 25.26 -34.19
C GLU A 7 7.27 25.46 -33.69
N ARG A 8 8.18 25.74 -34.65
CA ARG A 8 9.59 26.06 -34.42
C ARG A 8 9.74 27.57 -34.43
N GLY A 9 10.38 28.14 -33.40
CA GLY A 9 10.88 29.51 -33.45
C GLY A 9 11.35 30.02 -32.11
N CYS A 10 12.67 29.95 -31.87
CA CYS A 10 13.46 31.04 -31.31
C CYS A 10 14.95 30.69 -31.52
N THR A 11 15.55 31.43 -32.44
CA THR A 11 16.95 31.42 -32.82
C THR A 11 17.81 32.00 -31.69
N GLY A 12 18.67 31.16 -31.11
CA GLY A 12 19.68 31.56 -30.13
C GLY A 12 20.54 30.35 -29.77
N THR A 13 21.83 30.45 -30.03
CA THR A 13 22.93 29.49 -29.83
C THR A 13 22.73 28.40 -28.75
N LEU A 14 22.83 27.13 -29.16
CA LEU A 14 23.03 25.92 -28.33
C LEU A 14 24.28 26.06 -27.44
N PRO A 15 24.30 25.54 -26.18
CA PRO A 15 24.41 24.09 -26.01
C PRO A 15 23.76 23.44 -24.77
N ARG A 16 23.49 22.14 -24.95
CA ARG A 16 23.33 21.04 -23.96
C ARG A 16 22.02 20.94 -23.16
N ARG A 17 21.37 19.79 -23.42
CA ARG A 17 20.51 18.93 -22.61
C ARG A 17 19.87 19.50 -21.33
N ASP A 18 18.59 19.20 -21.22
CA ASP A 18 17.76 19.12 -20.02
C ASP A 18 16.92 20.36 -19.71
N THR A 19 15.74 20.40 -20.31
CA THR A 19 14.50 20.83 -19.63
C THR A 19 13.29 20.30 -20.41
N TRP A 20 12.58 19.33 -19.82
CA TRP A 20 11.25 18.93 -20.26
C TRP A 20 10.32 19.04 -19.05
N SER A 21 9.37 19.96 -19.12
CA SER A 21 8.32 20.13 -18.11
C SER A 21 7.12 19.26 -18.50
N TYR A 22 6.64 18.40 -17.60
CA TYR A 22 5.41 17.63 -17.80
C TYR A 22 4.32 18.06 -16.82
N LEU A 23 3.17 18.50 -17.36
CA LEU A 23 1.88 18.42 -16.68
C LEU A 23 1.35 16.99 -16.82
N CYS A 24 1.05 16.32 -15.71
CA CYS A 24 0.46 14.98 -15.68
C CYS A 24 -1.06 15.07 -15.40
N PRO A 25 -1.94 14.58 -16.28
CA PRO A 25 -3.34 14.35 -15.95
C PRO A 25 -3.48 13.07 -15.12
N ARG A 26 -4.43 13.09 -14.19
CA ARG A 26 -4.78 12.03 -13.23
C ARG A 26 -4.94 10.65 -13.92
N THR A 27 -4.27 9.63 -13.40
CA THR A 27 -4.79 8.30 -12.98
C THR A 27 -3.65 7.26 -12.89
N THR A 28 -3.78 6.34 -11.93
CA THR A 28 -2.93 5.15 -11.63
C THR A 28 -1.56 5.37 -10.97
N SER A 29 -1.38 4.70 -9.83
CA SER A 29 -0.16 4.68 -9.02
C SER A 29 0.87 3.75 -9.65
N THR A 30 1.98 4.33 -10.13
CA THR A 30 3.15 3.56 -10.55
C THR A 30 4.40 4.08 -9.82
N SER A 31 4.90 3.31 -8.86
CA SER A 31 6.14 3.64 -8.15
C SER A 31 7.37 3.21 -8.96
N MET A 32 7.99 4.17 -9.65
CA MET A 32 9.14 3.94 -10.52
C MET A 32 10.46 4.02 -9.73
N HIS A 33 11.26 2.94 -9.67
CA HIS A 33 12.59 2.92 -9.04
C HIS A 33 13.71 2.83 -10.12
N PHE A 34 14.87 3.50 -9.99
CA PHE A 34 16.03 3.34 -10.88
C PHE A 34 17.27 3.13 -10.02
N MET A 35 18.27 2.41 -10.54
CA MET A 35 19.58 2.22 -9.91
C MET A 35 20.55 3.33 -10.38
N SER A 36 21.79 3.40 -9.88
CA SER A 36 22.92 4.08 -10.53
C SER A 36 24.23 3.67 -9.83
N ARG A 37 25.31 3.52 -10.59
CA ARG A 37 26.54 2.80 -10.20
C ARG A 37 27.18 3.31 -8.90
N GLY A 38 27.65 2.41 -8.04
CA GLY A 38 28.48 2.72 -6.86
C GLY A 38 27.69 2.92 -5.58
N ARG A 39 27.40 1.81 -4.88
CA ARG A 39 26.93 1.64 -3.48
C ARG A 39 26.32 2.89 -2.81
N ILE A 40 25.33 3.46 -3.47
CA ILE A 40 24.47 4.52 -2.94
C ILE A 40 23.07 4.08 -3.37
N PHE A 41 22.23 3.70 -2.42
CA PHE A 41 20.79 3.72 -2.63
C PHE A 41 20.38 5.18 -2.72
N LEU A 42 20.46 5.73 -3.92
CA LEU A 42 19.49 6.67 -4.44
C LEU A 42 19.12 6.05 -5.77
N LYS A 43 17.87 6.21 -6.16
CA LYS A 43 17.65 6.48 -7.57
C LYS A 43 18.47 7.73 -7.92
N VAL A 44 19.66 7.52 -8.50
CA VAL A 44 20.76 8.44 -8.91
C VAL A 44 22.00 8.53 -7.97
N ARG A 45 23.15 8.05 -8.48
CA ARG A 45 24.51 8.27 -7.97
C ARG A 45 24.93 9.69 -8.31
N LEU A 46 25.25 10.53 -7.34
CA LEU A 46 26.11 11.70 -7.57
C LEU A 46 26.98 11.97 -6.34
N SER A 47 28.29 12.07 -6.59
CA SER A 47 29.29 12.64 -5.70
C SER A 47 28.97 14.12 -5.42
N SER A 48 28.97 14.48 -4.13
CA SER A 48 29.12 15.85 -3.62
C SER A 48 28.42 16.96 -4.43
N CYS A 49 27.09 17.02 -4.36
CA CYS A 49 26.33 18.26 -4.52
C CYS A 49 24.90 18.03 -4.03
N ALA A 50 24.50 18.73 -2.96
CA ALA A 50 23.14 18.71 -2.47
C ALA A 50 22.22 19.38 -3.50
N TRP A 51 21.41 18.58 -4.19
CA TRP A 51 20.29 19.09 -4.98
C TRP A 51 19.07 19.21 -4.07
N SER A 52 18.81 20.42 -3.56
CA SER A 52 17.51 20.77 -3.01
C SER A 52 16.53 21.00 -4.17
N TRP A 53 15.44 20.23 -4.20
CA TRP A 53 14.35 20.44 -5.15
C TRP A 53 13.31 21.37 -4.50
N PRO A 54 13.07 22.60 -5.03
CA PRO A 54 12.39 23.68 -4.30
C PRO A 54 10.87 23.51 -4.07
N HIS A 55 10.26 22.37 -4.43
CA HIS A 55 8.80 22.18 -4.41
C HIS A 55 8.29 21.00 -3.57
N ARG A 56 9.06 20.46 -2.62
CA ARG A 56 8.57 19.37 -1.76
C ARG A 56 7.82 19.88 -0.54
N THR A 57 6.53 19.58 -0.47
CA THR A 57 5.71 19.77 0.73
C THR A 57 6.23 18.89 1.87
N THR A 58 6.26 19.43 3.09
CA THR A 58 6.87 18.81 4.29
C THR A 58 6.17 17.50 4.72
N ASP A 59 4.91 17.31 4.33
CA ASP A 59 4.04 16.16 4.63
C ASP A 59 4.50 14.83 3.99
N ARG A 60 5.26 14.87 2.90
CA ARG A 60 5.68 13.66 2.14
C ARG A 60 7.05 13.12 2.51
N ARG A 61 7.68 13.61 3.60
CA ARG A 61 9.03 13.19 4.04
C ARG A 61 9.20 11.67 4.25
N PRO A 62 8.24 10.93 4.86
CA PRO A 62 8.41 9.49 5.10
C PRO A 62 8.56 8.67 3.81
N TYR A 63 7.88 9.08 2.73
CA TYR A 63 7.89 8.41 1.43
C TYR A 63 9.04 8.85 0.52
N ASN A 64 9.86 9.80 0.99
CA ASN A 64 10.92 10.45 0.23
C ASN A 64 12.28 10.33 0.92
N GLN A 65 12.47 9.23 1.66
CA GLN A 65 13.72 8.94 2.34
C GLN A 65 14.67 8.18 1.43
N ILE A 66 15.94 8.54 1.56
CA ILE A 66 17.04 7.88 0.89
C ILE A 66 17.91 7.33 2.00
N ILE A 67 17.99 6.01 2.07
CA ILE A 67 18.78 5.29 3.05
C ILE A 67 19.89 4.57 2.29
N ARG A 68 21.14 4.74 2.70
CA ARG A 68 22.25 3.98 2.10
C ARG A 68 22.11 2.52 2.54
N CYS A 69 22.16 1.59 1.60
CA CYS A 69 22.02 0.17 1.95
C CYS A 69 23.13 -0.37 2.86
N ALA A 70 24.35 0.20 2.79
CA ALA A 70 25.42 -0.14 3.74
C ALA A 70 25.10 0.19 5.21
N THR A 71 24.14 1.09 5.46
CA THR A 71 23.71 1.50 6.80
C THR A 71 22.26 1.09 7.09
N ASP A 72 21.65 0.30 6.20
CA ASP A 72 20.26 -0.14 6.34
C ASP A 72 20.25 -1.53 7.00
N PRO A 73 19.79 -1.66 8.24
CA PRO A 73 19.79 -2.95 8.95
C PRO A 73 18.79 -3.95 8.36
N GLN A 74 17.88 -3.50 7.49
CA GLN A 74 16.87 -4.33 6.82
C GLN A 74 17.30 -4.73 5.40
N TYR A 75 18.46 -4.24 4.92
CA TYR A 75 18.96 -4.52 3.59
C TYR A 75 19.71 -5.86 3.53
N SER A 76 19.44 -6.61 2.47
CA SER A 76 20.16 -7.81 2.06
C SER A 76 20.65 -7.61 0.62
N SER A 77 21.90 -8.02 0.34
CA SER A 77 22.48 -7.94 -1.01
C SER A 77 22.07 -9.11 -1.92
N SER A 78 21.22 -10.02 -1.45
CA SER A 78 20.63 -11.06 -2.29
C SER A 78 19.75 -10.41 -3.36
N PRO A 79 19.90 -10.74 -4.66
CA PRO A 79 19.12 -10.11 -5.73
C PRO A 79 17.61 -10.24 -5.54
N LEU A 80 17.15 -11.38 -5.01
CA LEU A 80 15.72 -11.58 -4.71
C LEU A 80 15.28 -10.72 -3.53
N ASP A 81 16.06 -10.66 -2.45
CA ASP A 81 15.70 -9.87 -1.27
C ASP A 81 15.70 -8.37 -1.60
N GLU A 82 16.61 -7.91 -2.46
CA GLU A 82 16.64 -6.54 -2.95
C GLU A 82 15.35 -6.23 -3.73
N ALA A 83 14.96 -7.10 -4.67
CA ALA A 83 13.73 -6.94 -5.44
C ALA A 83 12.48 -6.93 -4.54
N LEU A 84 12.38 -7.86 -3.58
CA LEU A 84 11.28 -7.91 -2.63
C LEU A 84 11.27 -6.69 -1.71
N THR A 85 12.43 -6.17 -1.31
CA THR A 85 12.53 -4.93 -0.55
C THR A 85 11.94 -3.75 -1.32
N MET A 86 12.25 -3.63 -2.61
CA MET A 86 11.69 -2.58 -3.47
C MET A 86 10.17 -2.67 -3.61
N LEU A 87 9.63 -3.89 -3.66
CA LEU A 87 8.19 -4.13 -3.82
C LEU A 87 7.41 -3.96 -2.53
N TYR A 88 7.91 -4.53 -1.42
CA TYR A 88 7.15 -4.65 -0.20
C TYR A 88 7.39 -3.53 0.79
N ARG A 89 8.61 -2.98 0.92
CA ARG A 89 8.92 -2.05 2.01
C ARG A 89 7.94 -0.88 2.15
N PRO A 90 7.57 -0.13 1.08
CA PRO A 90 6.63 0.98 1.23
C PRO A 90 5.20 0.53 1.60
N LEU A 91 4.81 -0.69 1.23
CA LEU A 91 3.44 -1.20 1.40
C LEU A 91 3.28 -1.94 2.73
N PHE A 92 4.31 -2.70 3.11
CA PHE A 92 4.36 -3.49 4.33
C PHE A 92 4.32 -2.61 5.58
N TRP A 93 5.06 -1.50 5.62
CA TRP A 93 5.03 -0.63 6.80
C TRP A 93 3.67 0.00 7.04
N THR A 94 2.94 0.33 5.97
CA THR A 94 1.55 0.78 6.08
C THR A 94 0.67 -0.28 6.72
N ALA A 95 0.78 -1.53 6.25
CA ALA A 95 0.05 -2.67 6.82
C ALA A 95 0.44 -2.99 8.28
N PHE A 96 1.73 -2.97 8.60
CA PHE A 96 2.26 -3.26 9.93
C PHE A 96 1.75 -2.26 10.96
N TRP A 97 1.87 -0.97 10.67
CA TRP A 97 1.42 0.08 11.59
C TRP A 97 -0.10 0.19 11.66
N PHE A 98 -0.81 -0.13 10.58
CA PHE A 98 -2.27 -0.26 10.61
C PHE A 98 -2.70 -1.36 11.59
N GLU A 99 -2.07 -2.52 11.51
CA GLU A 99 -2.38 -3.63 12.41
C GLU A 99 -2.00 -3.30 13.86
N ASP A 100 -0.84 -2.68 14.12
CA ASP A 100 -0.47 -2.20 15.45
C ASP A 100 -1.49 -1.19 15.99
N TRP A 101 -1.97 -0.25 15.17
CA TRP A 101 -3.03 0.69 15.56
C TRP A 101 -4.32 -0.03 15.96
N MET A 102 -4.81 -0.91 15.09
CA MET A 102 -6.02 -1.67 15.34
C MET A 102 -5.88 -2.56 16.59
N HIS A 103 -4.69 -3.14 16.81
CA HIS A 103 -4.40 -3.94 18.00
C HIS A 103 -4.43 -3.13 19.28
N THR A 104 -3.88 -1.90 19.30
CA THR A 104 -3.98 -1.03 20.49
C THR A 104 -5.42 -0.67 20.86
N LEU A 105 -6.34 -0.73 19.89
CA LEU A 105 -7.77 -0.55 20.09
C LEU A 105 -8.49 -1.86 20.40
N ASN A 106 -7.76 -2.95 20.68
CA ASN A 106 -8.29 -4.31 20.84
C ASN A 106 -9.18 -4.75 19.66
N TYR A 107 -8.79 -4.38 18.44
CA TYR A 107 -9.59 -4.52 17.21
C TYR A 107 -11.03 -3.98 17.34
N ARG A 108 -11.27 -3.06 18.27
CA ARG A 108 -12.60 -2.57 18.70
C ARG A 108 -13.58 -3.68 19.11
N GLY A 109 -13.04 -4.82 19.54
CA GLY A 109 -13.78 -6.03 19.86
C GLY A 109 -14.40 -6.71 18.64
N ALA A 110 -13.83 -6.52 17.45
CA ALA A 110 -14.19 -7.27 16.27
C ALA A 110 -13.71 -8.72 16.35
N SER A 111 -14.48 -9.60 15.72
CA SER A 111 -14.18 -11.03 15.54
C SER A 111 -13.78 -11.36 14.10
N ALA A 112 -13.92 -10.40 13.17
CA ALA A 112 -13.49 -10.57 11.79
C ALA A 112 -12.99 -9.27 11.16
N PHE A 113 -12.05 -9.43 10.22
CA PHE A 113 -11.64 -8.43 9.24
C PHE A 113 -12.21 -8.79 7.87
N LEU A 114 -12.73 -7.79 7.16
CA LEU A 114 -13.06 -7.86 5.75
C LEU A 114 -12.14 -6.91 4.98
N ILE A 115 -11.30 -7.42 4.07
CA ILE A 115 -10.28 -6.62 3.38
C ILE A 115 -10.60 -6.57 1.88
N SER A 116 -10.89 -5.38 1.34
CA SER A 116 -11.08 -5.20 -0.11
C SER A 116 -9.76 -5.22 -0.87
N SER A 117 -9.81 -5.44 -2.19
CA SER A 117 -8.62 -5.59 -3.03
C SER A 117 -7.62 -6.59 -2.44
N ALA A 118 -8.11 -7.74 -1.95
CA ALA A 118 -7.31 -8.71 -1.20
C ALA A 118 -6.09 -9.26 -1.97
N SER A 119 -6.09 -9.17 -3.30
CA SER A 119 -4.91 -9.49 -4.12
C SER A 119 -3.82 -8.41 -4.11
N ALA A 120 -4.12 -7.20 -3.63
CA ALA A 120 -3.16 -6.10 -3.59
C ALA A 120 -2.10 -6.33 -2.52
N LYS A 121 -0.87 -5.89 -2.80
CA LYS A 121 0.29 -6.09 -1.93
C LYS A 121 0.10 -5.51 -0.53
N THR A 122 -0.50 -4.32 -0.42
CA THR A 122 -0.85 -3.75 0.89
C THR A 122 -1.88 -4.61 1.63
N ALA A 123 -2.91 -5.10 0.93
CA ALA A 123 -4.00 -5.89 1.52
C ALA A 123 -3.51 -7.24 2.05
N PHE A 124 -2.74 -7.98 1.26
CA PHE A 124 -2.22 -9.27 1.73
C PHE A 124 -1.11 -9.12 2.77
N CYS A 125 -0.33 -8.02 2.74
CA CYS A 125 0.58 -7.70 3.84
C CYS A 125 -0.20 -7.42 5.14
N ALA A 126 -1.34 -6.73 5.08
CA ALA A 126 -2.19 -6.50 6.25
C ALA A 126 -2.75 -7.83 6.80
N ALA A 127 -3.30 -8.69 5.94
CA ALA A 127 -3.74 -10.03 6.32
C ALA A 127 -2.61 -10.86 6.96
N TYR A 128 -1.40 -10.80 6.39
CA TYR A 128 -0.22 -11.46 6.92
C TYR A 128 0.13 -11.00 8.34
N VAL A 129 0.19 -9.69 8.59
CA VAL A 129 0.56 -9.16 9.92
C VAL A 129 -0.52 -9.50 10.95
N ILE A 130 -1.81 -9.38 10.59
CA ILE A 130 -2.93 -9.80 11.48
C ILE A 130 -2.78 -11.28 11.83
N ARG A 131 -2.48 -12.15 10.85
CA ARG A 131 -2.27 -13.59 11.07
C ARG A 131 -1.06 -13.89 11.96
N LYS A 132 0.07 -13.20 11.77
CA LYS A 132 1.26 -13.38 12.63
C LYS A 132 0.96 -12.96 14.08
N ARG A 133 0.18 -11.90 14.29
CA ARG A 133 -0.24 -11.51 15.64
C ARG A 133 -1.24 -12.51 16.23
N ARG A 134 -2.24 -12.92 15.46
CA ARG A 134 -3.20 -13.99 15.81
C ARG A 134 -2.48 -15.23 16.33
N ALA A 135 -1.45 -15.69 15.61
CA ALA A 135 -0.67 -16.87 15.99
C ALA A 135 0.17 -16.68 17.27
N ARG A 136 0.72 -15.47 17.48
CA ARG A 136 1.53 -15.15 18.67
C ARG A 136 0.72 -14.96 19.94
N GLU A 137 -0.47 -14.34 19.83
CA GLU A 137 -1.25 -13.88 20.98
C GLU A 137 -2.54 -14.67 21.19
N GLY A 138 -2.86 -15.61 20.29
CA GLY A 138 -4.06 -16.43 20.38
C GLY A 138 -5.36 -15.66 20.14
N ALA A 139 -5.31 -14.53 19.44
CA ALA A 139 -6.51 -13.76 19.11
C ALA A 139 -7.46 -14.60 18.24
N ASP A 140 -8.75 -14.60 18.55
CA ASP A 140 -9.76 -15.27 17.73
C ASP A 140 -10.37 -14.28 16.74
N VAL A 141 -9.60 -13.94 15.70
CA VAL A 141 -10.03 -13.04 14.64
C VAL A 141 -9.92 -13.71 13.27
N ARG A 142 -11.04 -13.74 12.55
CA ARG A 142 -11.13 -14.24 11.18
C ARG A 142 -10.70 -13.18 10.18
N ILE A 143 -10.03 -13.56 9.10
CA ILE A 143 -9.57 -12.66 8.04
C ILE A 143 -10.21 -13.08 6.73
N VAL A 144 -11.08 -12.23 6.19
CA VAL A 144 -11.80 -12.46 4.94
C VAL A 144 -11.36 -11.48 3.87
N GLY A 145 -10.99 -12.00 2.69
CA GLY A 145 -10.57 -11.20 1.55
C GLY A 145 -11.68 -11.03 0.51
N LEU A 146 -11.83 -9.82 -0.03
CA LEU A 146 -12.64 -9.52 -1.22
C LEU A 146 -11.74 -9.15 -2.39
N THR A 147 -11.95 -9.82 -3.52
CA THR A 147 -11.14 -9.60 -4.73
C THR A 147 -11.99 -9.71 -6.00
N SER A 148 -11.39 -9.46 -7.16
CA SER A 148 -12.05 -9.68 -8.45
C SER A 148 -12.02 -11.17 -8.84
N ALA A 149 -12.98 -11.63 -9.63
CA ALA A 149 -13.03 -13.02 -10.10
C ALA A 149 -11.70 -13.47 -10.76
N ARG A 150 -11.07 -12.60 -11.55
CA ARG A 150 -9.77 -12.89 -12.20
C ARG A 150 -8.61 -13.11 -11.22
N ASN A 151 -8.69 -12.55 -10.01
CA ASN A 151 -7.62 -12.64 -9.00
C ASN A 151 -7.94 -13.65 -7.89
N LEU A 152 -9.09 -14.34 -7.94
CA LEU A 152 -9.58 -15.21 -6.88
C LEU A 152 -8.59 -16.34 -6.56
N ALA A 153 -8.18 -17.09 -7.59
CA ALA A 153 -7.28 -18.23 -7.44
C ALA A 153 -5.93 -17.82 -6.84
N PHE A 154 -5.34 -16.71 -7.32
CA PHE A 154 -4.11 -16.16 -6.76
C PHE A 154 -4.29 -15.80 -5.28
N THR A 155 -5.36 -15.08 -4.94
CA THR A 155 -5.60 -14.59 -3.58
C THR A 155 -5.80 -15.75 -2.59
N GLN A 156 -6.50 -16.81 -3.02
CA GLN A 156 -6.63 -18.05 -2.25
C GLN A 156 -5.27 -18.77 -2.09
N GLY A 157 -4.49 -18.84 -3.17
CA GLY A 157 -3.16 -19.46 -3.18
C GLY A 157 -2.14 -18.80 -2.24
N LEU A 158 -2.35 -17.55 -1.82
CA LEU A 158 -1.51 -16.89 -0.81
C LEU A 158 -1.60 -17.59 0.56
N GLY A 159 -2.72 -18.23 0.89
CA GLY A 159 -2.92 -18.87 2.20
C GLY A 159 -2.93 -17.89 3.39
N LEU A 160 -3.25 -16.61 3.14
CA LEU A 160 -3.23 -15.54 4.15
C LEU A 160 -4.62 -15.19 4.70
N TYR A 161 -5.68 -15.69 4.07
CA TYR A 161 -7.07 -15.42 4.43
C TYR A 161 -7.75 -16.72 4.87
N ASP A 162 -8.62 -16.65 5.87
CA ASP A 162 -9.48 -17.78 6.27
C ASP A 162 -10.56 -18.05 5.21
N ALA A 163 -10.96 -17.03 4.45
CA ALA A 163 -11.83 -17.15 3.27
C ALA A 163 -11.59 -16.02 2.27
N VAL A 164 -11.82 -16.29 0.99
CA VAL A 164 -11.74 -15.29 -0.08
C VAL A 164 -13.00 -15.37 -0.94
N PHE A 165 -13.63 -14.23 -1.16
CA PHE A 165 -14.84 -14.06 -1.97
C PHE A 165 -14.58 -13.07 -3.11
N THR A 166 -15.38 -13.17 -4.18
CA THR A 166 -15.39 -12.12 -5.20
C THR A 166 -16.27 -10.93 -4.76
N TYR A 167 -16.11 -9.77 -5.40
CA TYR A 167 -16.96 -8.61 -5.15
C TYR A 167 -18.45 -8.84 -5.45
N GLU A 168 -18.77 -9.81 -6.30
CA GLU A 168 -20.14 -10.22 -6.63
C GLU A 168 -20.74 -11.12 -5.54
N GLN A 169 -19.88 -11.84 -4.80
CA GLN A 169 -20.27 -12.75 -3.72
C GLN A 169 -20.42 -12.04 -2.35
N LEU A 170 -20.39 -10.70 -2.32
CA LEU A 170 -20.43 -9.91 -1.09
C LEU A 170 -21.61 -10.28 -0.16
N ALA A 171 -22.78 -10.56 -0.71
CA ALA A 171 -23.97 -10.96 0.06
C ALA A 171 -23.77 -12.28 0.85
N HIS A 172 -22.81 -13.12 0.46
CA HIS A 172 -22.48 -14.41 1.10
C HIS A 172 -21.39 -14.31 2.18
N VAL A 173 -20.76 -13.15 2.34
CA VAL A 173 -19.61 -12.95 3.26
C VAL A 173 -20.01 -13.04 4.73
N VAL A 174 -21.28 -12.79 5.05
CA VAL A 174 -21.74 -12.51 6.43
C VAL A 174 -22.60 -13.63 7.07
N PRO A 175 -22.11 -14.86 7.26
CA PRO A 175 -22.94 -15.91 7.86
C PRO A 175 -22.70 -16.20 9.35
N ARG A 176 -21.61 -15.75 10.00
CA ARG A 176 -21.23 -16.28 11.34
C ARG A 176 -20.72 -15.25 12.36
N GLU A 177 -19.97 -14.25 11.95
CA GLU A 177 -19.28 -13.34 12.87
C GLU A 177 -20.13 -12.12 13.18
N ARG A 178 -20.13 -11.71 14.45
CA ARG A 178 -21.02 -10.66 14.95
C ARG A 178 -20.47 -9.26 14.77
N ARG A 179 -19.15 -9.08 14.72
CA ARG A 179 -18.51 -7.76 14.76
C ARG A 179 -17.34 -7.71 13.79
N TRP A 180 -17.40 -6.79 12.83
CA TRP A 180 -16.50 -6.72 11.69
C TRP A 180 -15.73 -5.41 11.63
N VAL A 181 -14.46 -5.48 11.26
CA VAL A 181 -13.70 -4.34 10.74
C VAL A 181 -13.65 -4.45 9.23
N TYR A 182 -14.08 -3.41 8.52
CA TYR A 182 -13.85 -3.31 7.08
C TYR A 182 -12.56 -2.52 6.81
N VAL A 183 -11.69 -3.06 5.95
CA VAL A 183 -10.46 -2.42 5.50
C VAL A 183 -10.56 -2.21 4.00
N ASP A 184 -10.78 -0.96 3.60
CA ASP A 184 -10.86 -0.57 2.20
C ASP A 184 -9.47 -0.26 1.64
N VAL A 185 -8.96 -1.17 0.80
CA VAL A 185 -7.74 -0.96 0.00
C VAL A 185 -8.09 -0.66 -1.47
N ALA A 186 -9.32 -0.95 -1.89
CA ALA A 186 -9.79 -0.73 -3.25
C ALA A 186 -10.07 0.75 -3.55
N GLY A 187 -10.53 1.51 -2.55
CA GLY A 187 -10.94 2.91 -2.75
C GLY A 187 -12.08 3.04 -3.75
N ASN A 188 -12.99 2.06 -3.78
CA ASN A 188 -14.08 1.98 -4.75
C ASN A 188 -15.41 2.34 -4.07
N ASP A 189 -15.91 3.54 -4.34
CA ASP A 189 -17.12 4.06 -3.72
C ASP A 189 -18.35 3.19 -3.99
N ALA A 190 -18.52 2.66 -5.21
CA ALA A 190 -19.63 1.78 -5.53
C ALA A 190 -19.57 0.44 -4.78
N LEU A 191 -18.37 -0.08 -4.50
CA LEU A 191 -18.20 -1.23 -3.61
C LEU A 191 -18.54 -0.85 -2.16
N ASN A 192 -18.04 0.28 -1.68
CA ASN A 192 -18.26 0.75 -0.32
C ASN A 192 -19.75 0.99 -0.03
N THR A 193 -20.47 1.64 -0.95
CA THR A 193 -21.93 1.83 -0.86
C THR A 193 -22.67 0.49 -0.78
N ARG A 194 -22.34 -0.47 -1.65
CA ARG A 194 -22.96 -1.81 -1.61
C ARG A 194 -22.65 -2.53 -0.30
N LEU A 195 -21.42 -2.45 0.18
CA LEU A 195 -21.01 -3.07 1.46
C LEU A 195 -21.77 -2.46 2.63
N PHE A 196 -21.85 -1.13 2.73
CA PHE A 196 -22.60 -0.50 3.80
C PHE A 196 -24.09 -0.84 3.74
N ALA A 197 -24.68 -0.92 2.54
CA ALA A 197 -26.05 -1.39 2.38
C ALA A 197 -26.22 -2.85 2.85
N GLU A 198 -25.29 -3.75 2.53
CA GLU A 198 -25.32 -5.15 2.98
C GLU A 198 -25.22 -5.30 4.51
N PHE A 199 -24.41 -4.48 5.16
CA PHE A 199 -24.30 -4.46 6.62
C PHE A 199 -25.48 -3.73 7.29
N ALA A 200 -26.15 -2.81 6.59
CA ALA A 200 -27.30 -2.06 7.08
C ALA A 200 -28.66 -2.75 6.84
N ALA A 201 -28.74 -3.70 5.90
CA ALA A 201 -29.98 -4.37 5.51
C ALA A 201 -30.76 -4.91 6.71
N GLU A 202 -32.06 -4.56 6.75
CA GLU A 202 -32.99 -4.88 7.84
C GLU A 202 -33.04 -6.39 8.11
N GLY A 203 -32.97 -6.79 9.39
CA GLY A 203 -32.91 -8.18 9.84
C GLY A 203 -31.53 -8.65 10.35
N ARG A 204 -30.41 -8.05 9.91
CA ARG A 204 -29.06 -8.34 10.44
C ARG A 204 -28.75 -7.55 11.72
N ARG A 205 -29.26 -6.31 11.80
CA ARG A 205 -29.05 -5.37 12.91
C ARG A 205 -29.96 -5.63 14.12
N GLU A 206 -31.24 -5.94 13.90
CA GLU A 206 -32.24 -6.17 14.97
C GLU A 206 -32.02 -7.45 15.80
N LYS A 207 -31.27 -8.42 15.27
CA LYS A 207 -30.98 -9.68 15.98
C LYS A 207 -29.57 -9.73 16.60
N GLY A 208 -28.79 -8.63 16.51
CA GLY A 208 -27.39 -8.59 16.98
C GLY A 208 -26.47 -9.58 16.24
N ILE A 209 -26.80 -9.91 14.99
CA ILE A 209 -26.14 -10.98 14.22
C ILE A 209 -24.88 -10.47 13.51
N CYS A 210 -24.86 -9.20 13.08
CA CYS A 210 -23.71 -8.63 12.38
C CYS A 210 -23.67 -7.10 12.50
N GLU A 211 -22.56 -6.58 13.03
CA GLU A 211 -22.25 -5.17 13.20
C GLU A 211 -20.93 -4.85 12.49
N LEU A 212 -20.91 -3.78 11.71
CA LEU A 212 -19.68 -3.18 11.22
C LEU A 212 -19.19 -2.21 12.30
N VAL A 213 -18.12 -2.55 13.03
CA VAL A 213 -17.67 -1.73 14.18
C VAL A 213 -16.88 -0.50 13.74
N THR A 214 -16.13 -0.62 12.65
CA THR A 214 -15.41 0.47 11.99
C THR A 214 -15.09 0.08 10.56
N SER A 215 -14.92 1.10 9.72
CA SER A 215 -14.45 0.98 8.35
C SER A 215 -13.23 1.88 8.19
N VAL A 216 -12.14 1.33 7.65
CA VAL A 216 -10.86 2.04 7.53
C VAL A 216 -10.38 2.00 6.08
N ALA A 217 -10.14 3.16 5.49
CA ALA A 217 -9.46 3.28 4.22
C ALA A 217 -7.94 3.22 4.43
N LEU A 218 -7.30 2.28 3.72
CA LEU A 218 -5.89 1.97 3.84
C LEU A 218 -5.18 2.19 2.50
N GLY A 219 -4.15 3.05 2.50
CA GLY A 219 -3.33 3.31 1.30
C GLY A 219 -3.77 4.51 0.46
N MET A 220 -4.67 5.36 0.97
CA MET A 220 -5.10 6.61 0.34
C MET A 220 -4.05 7.73 0.49
N THR A 221 -2.90 7.60 -0.16
CA THR A 221 -1.82 8.61 -0.11
C THR A 221 -1.92 9.73 -1.15
N ASN A 222 -2.93 9.69 -2.04
CA ASN A 222 -3.06 10.61 -3.19
C ASN A 222 -4.35 11.45 -3.23
N LEU A 223 -5.31 11.28 -2.32
CA LEU A 223 -6.44 12.22 -2.25
C LEU A 223 -5.98 13.48 -1.55
N ALA A 224 -5.82 14.57 -2.31
CA ALA A 224 -5.75 15.89 -1.72
C ALA A 224 -7.08 16.15 -0.97
N PRO A 225 -7.04 16.80 0.21
CA PRO A 225 -8.24 17.14 0.99
C PRO A 225 -9.24 18.05 0.24
N ALA A 226 -8.90 18.54 -0.96
CA ALA A 226 -9.74 19.35 -1.82
C ALA A 226 -10.47 18.58 -2.95
N SER A 227 -10.43 17.25 -2.96
CA SER A 227 -11.26 16.45 -3.87
C SER A 227 -12.71 16.38 -3.36
N GLU A 228 -13.71 16.36 -4.24
CA GLU A 228 -15.13 16.13 -3.86
C GLU A 228 -15.32 14.87 -3.00
N GLN A 229 -14.39 13.91 -3.12
CA GLN A 229 -14.30 12.69 -2.33
C GLN A 229 -13.94 12.92 -0.84
N ALA A 230 -13.43 14.09 -0.45
CA ALA A 230 -12.99 14.36 0.92
C ALA A 230 -14.14 14.41 1.94
N GLY A 231 -15.38 14.68 1.52
CA GLY A 231 -16.54 14.83 2.40
C GLY A 231 -17.05 13.53 3.02
N ALA A 232 -16.72 12.37 2.44
CA ALA A 232 -17.12 11.05 2.95
C ALA A 232 -16.19 10.48 4.04
N PHE A 233 -15.04 11.12 4.27
CA PHE A 233 -14.01 10.63 5.17
C PHE A 233 -13.95 11.43 6.47
N ASP A 234 -13.70 10.74 7.58
CA ASP A 234 -13.24 11.41 8.81
C ASP A 234 -11.73 11.61 8.75
N TRP A 235 -11.31 12.87 8.67
CA TRP A 235 -9.90 13.27 8.62
C TRP A 235 -9.30 13.49 10.01
N GLY A 236 -9.90 12.91 11.06
CA GLY A 236 -9.33 12.94 12.40
C GLY A 236 -7.94 12.31 12.43
N ALA A 237 -7.03 12.85 13.25
CA ALA A 237 -5.73 12.25 13.47
C ALA A 237 -5.88 10.81 13.97
N ASN A 238 -4.98 9.91 13.57
CA ASN A 238 -4.96 8.55 14.13
C ASN A 238 -4.81 8.62 15.66
N THR A 239 -5.87 8.33 16.41
CA THR A 239 -5.81 8.32 17.89
C THR A 239 -5.84 6.90 18.45
N ALA A 240 -5.29 6.74 19.65
CA ALA A 240 -5.36 5.49 20.41
C ALA A 240 -6.69 5.30 21.15
N LYS A 241 -7.68 6.18 20.95
CA LYS A 241 -9.01 6.08 21.57
C LYS A 241 -10.05 5.73 20.50
N ALA A 242 -10.91 4.77 20.81
CA ALA A 242 -12.07 4.49 19.96
C ALA A 242 -13.01 5.72 19.92
N PRO A 243 -13.65 6.02 18.77
CA PRO A 243 -14.71 7.03 18.69
C PRO A 243 -15.82 6.73 19.72
N ARG A 244 -16.37 7.79 20.33
CA ARG A 244 -17.37 7.67 21.41
C ARG A 244 -18.81 7.41 20.93
N ASP A 245 -19.08 7.59 19.65
CA ASP A 245 -20.46 7.51 19.11
C ASP A 245 -20.73 6.16 18.44
N GLY A 246 -21.79 5.49 18.90
CA GLY A 246 -22.23 4.14 18.48
C GLY A 246 -22.83 4.03 17.07
N THR A 247 -22.49 4.95 16.15
CA THR A 247 -22.93 4.96 14.74
C THR A 247 -21.77 4.77 13.75
N SER A 248 -20.61 4.32 14.22
CA SER A 248 -19.31 4.46 13.55
C SER A 248 -19.07 3.58 12.29
N GLY A 249 -19.81 2.48 12.12
CA GLY A 249 -19.51 1.48 11.09
C GLY A 249 -19.56 1.96 9.63
N THR A 250 -20.49 2.87 9.30
CA THR A 250 -20.73 3.33 7.93
C THR A 250 -19.88 4.54 7.53
N ARG A 251 -19.12 5.12 8.46
CA ARG A 251 -18.20 6.23 8.18
C ARG A 251 -16.81 5.65 7.96
N MET A 252 -16.16 6.08 6.88
CA MET A 252 -14.81 5.63 6.55
C MET A 252 -13.77 6.48 7.30
N GLU A 253 -13.05 5.85 8.23
CA GLU A 253 -11.87 6.44 8.87
C GLU A 253 -10.67 6.29 7.93
N GLN A 254 -9.75 7.26 7.94
CA GLN A 254 -8.51 7.12 7.19
C GLN A 254 -7.36 6.74 8.09
N PHE A 255 -6.56 5.77 7.64
CA PHE A 255 -5.32 5.45 8.31
C PHE A 255 -4.11 6.08 7.60
N PHE A 256 -3.44 7.00 8.29
CA PHE A 256 -2.15 7.55 7.84
C PHE A 256 -0.96 7.09 8.70
N MET A 257 -0.18 6.12 8.18
CA MET A 257 0.95 5.50 8.88
C MET A 257 1.90 6.49 9.60
N PRO A 258 2.35 7.62 9.00
CA PRO A 258 3.27 8.54 9.68
C PRO A 258 2.70 9.16 10.96
N GLU A 259 1.40 9.46 11.00
CA GLU A 259 0.74 9.99 12.20
C GLU A 259 0.72 8.95 13.32
N TRP A 260 0.35 7.71 13.00
CA TRP A 260 0.36 6.65 14.00
C TRP A 260 1.77 6.38 14.53
N LEU A 261 2.76 6.37 13.65
CA LEU A 261 4.17 6.25 14.07
C LEU A 261 4.60 7.41 14.97
N SER A 262 4.10 8.62 14.76
CA SER A 262 4.34 9.77 15.66
C SER A 262 3.75 9.52 17.06
N VAL A 263 2.52 8.98 17.14
CA VAL A 263 1.90 8.58 18.41
C VAL A 263 2.75 7.51 19.10
N ARG A 264 3.19 6.47 18.36
CA ARG A 264 3.96 5.36 18.92
C ARG A 264 5.34 5.77 19.43
N LYS A 265 5.98 6.77 18.81
CA LYS A 265 7.24 7.35 19.33
C LYS A 265 7.11 8.02 20.70
N ASN A 266 5.89 8.41 21.10
CA ASN A 266 5.63 8.93 22.45
C ASN A 266 5.25 7.84 23.45
N GLN A 267 4.99 6.61 22.99
CA GLN A 267 4.55 5.49 23.82
C GLN A 267 5.61 4.41 24.00
N LEU A 268 6.50 4.24 23.02
CA LEU A 268 7.55 3.23 22.99
C LEU A 268 8.92 3.88 22.84
N SER A 269 9.95 3.20 23.32
CA SER A 269 11.33 3.59 23.01
C SER A 269 11.63 3.38 21.52
N LEU A 270 12.61 4.13 21.00
CA LEU A 270 13.07 3.94 19.61
C LEU A 270 13.64 2.53 19.39
N GLU A 271 14.35 2.00 20.40
CA GLU A 271 14.89 0.64 20.37
C GLU A 271 13.77 -0.40 20.18
N GLU A 272 12.69 -0.30 20.95
CA GLU A 272 11.56 -1.21 20.84
C GLU A 272 10.85 -1.09 19.48
N ILE A 273 10.70 0.12 18.96
CA ILE A 273 10.15 0.35 17.62
C ILE A 273 11.03 -0.33 16.56
N PHE A 274 12.35 -0.18 16.64
CA PHE A 274 13.28 -0.79 15.69
C PHE A 274 13.30 -2.31 15.78
N GLU A 275 13.29 -2.86 17.00
CA GLU A 275 13.24 -4.31 17.22
C GLU A 275 11.96 -4.93 16.65
N ARG A 276 10.80 -4.30 16.92
CA ARG A 276 9.51 -4.73 16.35
C ARG A 276 9.52 -4.71 14.81
N GLN A 277 10.07 -3.65 14.22
CA GLN A 277 10.21 -3.54 12.77
C GLN A 277 11.17 -4.60 12.22
N HIS A 278 12.35 -4.75 12.82
CA HIS A 278 13.36 -5.72 12.37
C HIS A 278 12.78 -7.13 12.33
N ARG A 279 12.12 -7.56 13.41
CA ARG A 279 11.46 -8.87 13.49
C ARG A 279 10.38 -9.05 12.43
N ALA A 280 9.46 -8.08 12.30
CA ALA A 280 8.35 -8.17 11.36
C ALA A 280 8.84 -8.18 9.90
N TRP A 281 9.89 -7.42 9.59
CA TRP A 281 10.51 -7.40 8.27
C TRP A 281 11.23 -8.72 7.97
N ALA A 282 12.02 -9.25 8.90
CA ALA A 282 12.70 -10.53 8.75
C ALA A 282 11.70 -11.67 8.48
N ASP A 283 10.61 -11.70 9.25
CA ASP A 283 9.49 -12.62 9.08
C ASP A 283 8.89 -12.53 7.66
N LEU A 284 8.53 -11.32 7.20
CA LEU A 284 7.99 -11.11 5.85
C LEU A 284 8.97 -11.58 4.77
N MET A 285 10.25 -11.26 4.93
CA MET A 285 11.27 -11.59 3.94
C MET A 285 11.52 -13.10 3.86
N VAL A 286 11.14 -13.89 4.87
CA VAL A 286 11.13 -15.35 4.81
C VAL A 286 9.83 -15.87 4.20
N ASP A 287 8.69 -15.47 4.75
CA ASP A 287 7.38 -16.04 4.39
C ASP A 287 6.86 -15.56 3.02
N GLY A 288 7.24 -14.35 2.62
CA GLY A 288 6.72 -13.65 1.44
C GLY A 288 7.49 -13.88 0.14
N LYS A 289 8.57 -14.68 0.15
CA LYS A 289 9.46 -14.84 -1.02
C LYS A 289 8.77 -15.33 -2.28
N ASN A 290 7.74 -16.17 -2.10
CA ASN A 290 7.10 -16.89 -3.19
C ASN A 290 5.70 -16.34 -3.53
N TRP A 291 5.27 -15.24 -2.92
CA TRP A 291 3.95 -14.67 -3.20
C TRP A 291 3.87 -13.97 -4.55
N VAL A 292 5.00 -13.47 -5.07
CA VAL A 292 5.03 -12.78 -6.36
C VAL A 292 6.22 -13.24 -7.20
N LYS A 293 5.98 -13.37 -8.50
CA LYS A 293 7.01 -13.55 -9.52
C LYS A 293 7.68 -12.21 -9.82
N ILE A 294 9.00 -12.18 -9.68
CA ILE A 294 9.79 -11.00 -10.01
C ILE A 294 10.06 -10.95 -11.51
N VAL A 295 9.80 -9.79 -12.12
CA VAL A 295 10.09 -9.52 -13.53
C VAL A 295 10.98 -8.28 -13.63
N HIS A 296 12.20 -8.49 -14.10
CA HIS A 296 13.16 -7.41 -14.32
C HIS A 296 12.99 -6.81 -15.71
N VAL A 297 12.93 -5.48 -15.79
CA VAL A 297 12.93 -4.73 -17.05
C VAL A 297 14.05 -3.70 -17.00
N SER A 298 14.98 -3.80 -17.93
CA SER A 298 16.18 -2.94 -17.99
C SER A 298 16.21 -2.15 -19.29
N GLY A 299 16.75 -0.94 -19.29
CA GLY A 299 16.86 -0.06 -20.46
C GLY A 299 15.63 0.83 -20.66
N ALA A 300 15.87 2.10 -20.98
CA ALA A 300 14.86 3.17 -21.00
C ALA A 300 13.63 2.84 -21.87
N GLU A 301 13.84 2.41 -23.11
CA GLU A 301 12.73 2.10 -24.03
C GLU A 301 11.90 0.92 -23.55
N ARG A 302 12.54 -0.14 -23.04
CA ARG A 302 11.81 -1.32 -22.53
C ARG A 302 11.02 -0.99 -21.27
N VAL A 303 11.57 -0.16 -20.39
CA VAL A 303 10.86 0.32 -19.20
C VAL A 303 9.66 1.17 -19.60
N LYS A 304 9.81 2.08 -20.58
CA LYS A 304 8.70 2.87 -21.11
C LYS A 304 7.59 1.98 -21.68
N SER A 305 7.93 1.04 -22.57
CA SER A 305 6.93 0.14 -23.14
C SER A 305 6.27 -0.76 -22.09
N ALA A 306 7.01 -1.20 -21.07
CA ALA A 306 6.44 -1.96 -19.96
C ALA A 306 5.49 -1.11 -19.11
N TYR A 307 5.83 0.16 -18.85
CA TYR A 307 4.96 1.11 -18.17
C TYR A 307 3.66 1.33 -18.93
N GLU A 308 3.73 1.61 -20.24
CA GLU A 308 2.57 1.86 -21.10
C GLU A 308 1.61 0.66 -21.09
N ARG A 309 2.12 -0.57 -21.26
CA ARG A 309 1.31 -1.79 -21.14
C ARG A 309 0.67 -1.95 -19.77
N VAL A 310 1.42 -1.71 -18.69
CA VAL A 310 0.88 -1.81 -17.33
C VAL A 310 -0.22 -0.77 -17.07
N ALA A 311 -0.09 0.43 -17.65
CA ALA A 311 -1.08 1.49 -17.52
C ALA A 311 -2.37 1.20 -18.34
N GLU A 312 -2.23 0.62 -19.53
CA GLU A 312 -3.34 0.30 -20.43
C GLU A 312 -4.07 -0.99 -20.03
N ASP A 313 -3.33 -2.08 -19.86
CA ASP A 313 -3.87 -3.43 -19.66
C ASP A 313 -3.99 -3.82 -18.18
N GLY A 314 -3.35 -3.04 -17.29
CA GLY A 314 -3.10 -3.45 -15.92
C GLY A 314 -2.05 -4.56 -15.85
N PHE A 315 -1.96 -5.20 -14.70
CA PHE A 315 -1.07 -6.34 -14.50
C PHE A 315 -1.63 -7.27 -13.43
N SER A 316 -1.17 -8.53 -13.49
CA SER A 316 -1.58 -9.54 -12.53
C SER A 316 -0.93 -9.31 -11.17
N PRO A 317 -1.67 -9.48 -10.05
CA PRO A 317 -1.17 -9.21 -8.70
C PRO A 317 0.01 -10.10 -8.27
N ASP A 318 0.13 -11.28 -8.90
CA ASP A 318 1.23 -12.24 -8.74
C ASP A 318 2.54 -11.78 -9.38
N ILE A 319 2.57 -10.63 -10.08
CA ILE A 319 3.79 -10.09 -10.67
C ILE A 319 4.31 -8.87 -9.86
N GLY A 320 5.62 -8.83 -9.69
CA GLY A 320 6.37 -7.69 -9.17
C GLY A 320 7.41 -7.22 -10.19
N PHE A 321 7.22 -6.03 -10.74
CA PHE A 321 8.16 -5.46 -11.71
C PHE A 321 9.30 -4.71 -11.02
N ILE A 322 10.53 -5.00 -11.44
CA ILE A 322 11.74 -4.27 -11.05
C ILE A 322 12.30 -3.58 -12.29
N TRP A 323 12.20 -2.25 -12.32
CA TRP A 323 12.64 -1.46 -13.46
C TRP A 323 14.00 -0.81 -13.24
N SER A 324 14.79 -0.77 -14.30
CA SER A 324 16.08 -0.10 -14.34
C SER A 324 16.23 0.63 -15.68
N MET A 325 16.61 1.91 -15.66
CA MET A 325 16.90 2.65 -16.92
C MET A 325 18.24 2.25 -17.53
N TRP A 326 19.07 1.52 -16.79
CA TRP A 326 20.36 1.04 -17.28
C TRP A 326 20.14 -0.19 -18.12
N ASP A 327 20.89 -0.30 -19.21
CA ASP A 327 20.89 -1.49 -20.04
C ASP A 327 21.48 -2.68 -19.29
N SER A 328 20.96 -3.88 -19.57
CA SER A 328 21.37 -5.12 -18.90
C SER A 328 22.86 -5.45 -19.07
N LYS A 329 23.52 -4.91 -20.11
CA LYS A 329 24.96 -5.06 -20.34
C LYS A 329 25.83 -4.17 -19.43
N ASP A 330 25.24 -3.12 -18.85
CA ASP A 330 25.93 -2.19 -17.94
C ASP A 330 25.82 -2.59 -16.46
N ALA A 331 25.00 -3.60 -16.17
CA ALA A 331 24.85 -4.22 -14.85
C ALA A 331 25.95 -5.27 -14.63
N LYS A 332 27.20 -4.83 -14.45
CA LYS A 332 28.15 -5.68 -13.72
C LYS A 332 27.70 -5.69 -12.25
N LEU A 333 27.14 -6.82 -11.83
CA LEU A 333 26.78 -7.15 -10.46
C LEU A 333 28.00 -7.07 -9.53
#